data_AF-A0A445CUN3-F1
#
_entry.id   AF-A0A445CUN3-F1
#
_cell.length_a   1.000
_cell.length_b   1.000
_cell.length_c   1.000
_cell.angle_alpha   90.00
_cell.angle_beta   90.00
_cell.angle_gamma   90.00
#
_symmetry.space_group_name_H-M   'P 1'
#
loop_
_entity.id
_entity.type
_entity.pdbx_description
1 polymer ?
#
loop_
_entity_poly.entity_id
_entity_poly.type
_entity_poly.pdbx_seq_one_letter_code
_entity_poly.pdbx_strand_id
1 'polypeptide(L)'
;MKPSENSSKSTKSLSPTPSNTQTVAAESLSYGFKDFVIVPYGSYWKFMKKVCMLELLGGKMLHQLLHVRQQERKRFLSDLAKKGLVGEAVDIGAELMMLTNNVISMMTMRQKSCSERGEEAEALKKVEEDTMEL
;
A
#
# COMPACT_ATOMS: atom_id res chain seq x y z
N MET A 1 9.22 56.03 -56.87
CA MET A 1 8.72 55.90 -55.49
C MET A 1 9.54 54.83 -54.78
N LYS A 2 10.02 55.16 -53.57
CA LYS A 2 10.77 54.30 -52.64
C LYS A 2 9.85 53.21 -52.00
N PRO A 3 10.40 52.28 -51.21
CA PRO A 3 10.04 50.85 -51.15
C PRO A 3 9.13 50.48 -49.96
N SER A 4 8.67 49.21 -49.91
CA SER A 4 8.27 48.53 -48.66
C SER A 4 8.73 47.06 -48.77
N GLU A 5 9.85 46.67 -48.16
CA GLU A 5 9.97 46.22 -46.76
C GLU A 5 9.06 45.06 -46.35
N ASN A 6 9.75 44.03 -45.83
CA ASN A 6 9.32 43.09 -44.80
C ASN A 6 8.36 41.96 -45.24
N SER A 7 8.53 40.72 -44.80
CA SER A 7 9.20 40.24 -43.59
C SER A 7 9.57 38.77 -43.76
N SER A 8 10.84 38.47 -43.51
CA SER A 8 11.31 37.16 -43.07
C SER A 8 10.45 36.63 -41.93
N LYS A 9 9.87 35.44 -42.07
CA LYS A 9 9.52 34.57 -40.94
C LYS A 9 10.04 33.18 -41.29
N SER A 10 11.34 32.97 -41.10
CA SER A 10 11.91 32.45 -39.84
C SER A 10 11.28 31.11 -39.48
N THR A 11 11.95 30.06 -39.93
CA THR A 11 11.85 28.70 -39.46
C THR A 11 12.06 28.69 -37.94
N LYS A 12 10.98 28.84 -37.18
CA LYS A 12 11.03 28.60 -35.74
C LYS A 12 10.96 27.09 -35.53
N SER A 13 12.14 26.51 -35.36
CA SER A 13 12.35 25.21 -34.73
C SER A 13 11.55 25.15 -33.43
N LEU A 14 10.51 24.33 -33.38
CA LEU A 14 9.87 23.97 -32.11
C LEU A 14 10.65 22.78 -31.54
N SER A 15 11.56 23.11 -30.64
CA SER A 15 12.26 22.14 -29.79
C SER A 15 11.27 21.16 -29.14
N PRO A 16 11.54 19.84 -29.12
CA PRO A 16 10.78 18.94 -28.29
C PRO A 16 11.15 19.23 -26.83
N THR A 17 10.23 19.84 -26.09
CA THR A 17 10.35 19.93 -24.63
C THR A 17 10.34 18.50 -24.05
N PRO A 18 11.29 18.11 -23.18
CA PRO A 18 11.28 16.81 -22.55
C PRO A 18 10.31 16.86 -21.37
N SER A 19 9.01 16.98 -21.65
CA SER A 19 7.99 16.85 -20.62
C SER A 19 7.22 15.57 -20.89
N ASN A 20 7.50 14.56 -20.05
CA ASN A 20 6.81 13.29 -19.98
C ASN A 20 7.16 12.26 -21.06
N THR A 21 8.39 11.74 -21.03
CA THR A 21 8.65 10.35 -21.43
C THR A 21 7.95 9.43 -20.43
N GLN A 22 6.63 9.32 -20.54
CA GLN A 22 5.87 8.22 -19.96
C GLN A 22 6.29 6.97 -20.72
N THR A 23 7.16 6.17 -20.10
CA THR A 23 7.65 4.92 -20.68
C THR A 23 6.47 3.97 -20.84
N VAL A 24 6.41 3.26 -21.97
CA VAL A 24 5.40 2.22 -22.27
C VAL A 24 5.28 1.19 -21.12
N ALA A 25 6.39 0.96 -20.40
CA ALA A 25 6.41 0.17 -19.18
C ALA A 25 5.55 0.77 -18.05
N ALA A 26 5.62 2.08 -17.81
CA ALA A 26 4.78 2.78 -16.84
C ALA A 26 3.29 2.71 -17.23
N GLU A 27 2.96 2.88 -18.52
CA GLU A 27 1.58 2.75 -19.03
C GLU A 27 1.04 1.33 -18.85
N SER A 28 1.85 0.31 -19.16
CA SER A 28 1.45 -1.10 -19.02
C SER A 28 1.31 -1.52 -17.55
N LEU A 29 2.25 -1.13 -16.69
CA LEU A 29 2.24 -1.45 -15.25
C LEU A 29 1.10 -0.75 -14.50
N SER A 30 0.77 0.48 -14.90
CA SER A 30 -0.28 1.29 -14.27
C SER A 30 -1.68 1.03 -14.82
N TYR A 31 -1.85 0.01 -15.67
CA TYR A 31 -3.12 -0.27 -16.35
C TYR A 31 -3.66 0.97 -17.09
N GLY A 32 -2.80 1.63 -17.88
CA GLY A 32 -3.11 2.88 -18.58
C GLY A 32 -3.23 4.10 -17.66
N PHE A 33 -2.34 4.23 -16.67
CA PHE A 33 -2.32 5.31 -15.66
C PHE A 33 -3.53 5.35 -14.72
N LYS A 34 -4.22 4.22 -14.57
CA LYS A 34 -5.28 4.05 -13.57
C LYS A 34 -4.72 3.74 -12.18
N ASP A 35 -3.48 3.29 -12.08
CA ASP A 35 -2.74 3.22 -10.82
C ASP A 35 -2.30 4.62 -10.35
N PHE A 36 -2.68 4.99 -9.13
CA PHE A 36 -2.33 6.29 -8.56
C PHE A 36 -0.85 6.39 -8.13
N VAL A 37 -0.12 5.27 -8.06
CA VAL A 37 1.30 5.27 -7.66
C VAL A 37 2.20 5.77 -8.80
N ILE A 38 1.82 5.52 -10.05
CA ILE A 38 2.62 5.82 -11.26
C ILE A 38 1.99 6.94 -12.11
N VAL A 39 0.80 7.43 -11.76
CA VAL A 39 0.13 8.54 -12.46
C VAL A 39 0.89 9.87 -12.29
N PRO A 40 0.96 10.72 -13.34
CA PRO A 40 1.47 12.08 -13.22
C PRO A 40 0.76 12.88 -12.14
N TYR A 41 1.49 13.78 -11.49
CA TYR A 41 0.98 14.63 -10.41
C TYR A 41 -0.24 15.46 -10.87
N GLY A 42 -1.37 15.33 -10.18
CA GLY A 42 -2.63 15.97 -10.55
C GLY A 42 -3.68 15.96 -9.44
N SER A 43 -4.89 16.44 -9.73
CA SER A 43 -6.01 16.45 -8.78
C SER A 43 -6.37 15.04 -8.30
N TYR A 44 -6.38 14.07 -9.21
CA TYR A 44 -6.60 12.65 -8.90
C TYR A 44 -5.52 12.08 -7.97
N TRP A 45 -4.25 12.31 -8.26
CA TRP A 45 -3.14 11.89 -7.40
C TRP A 45 -3.24 12.51 -5.99
N LYS A 46 -3.54 13.81 -5.90
CA LYS A 46 -3.71 14.50 -4.61
C LYS A 46 -4.88 13.91 -3.81
N PHE A 47 -5.99 13.61 -4.48
CA PHE A 47 -7.16 12.99 -3.87
C PHE A 47 -6.82 11.59 -3.33
N MET A 48 -6.25 10.72 -4.16
CA MET A 48 -5.87 9.37 -3.75
C MET A 48 -4.84 9.38 -2.62
N LYS A 49 -3.82 10.24 -2.69
CA LYS A 49 -2.86 10.45 -1.60
C LYS A 49 -3.58 10.82 -0.29
N LYS A 50 -4.57 11.72 -0.35
CA LYS A 50 -5.35 12.13 0.84
C LYS A 50 -6.16 10.96 1.42
N VAL A 51 -6.81 10.15 0.57
CA VAL A 51 -7.52 8.94 1.00
C VAL A 51 -6.56 7.95 1.66
N CYS A 52 -5.43 7.63 1.02
CA CYS A 52 -4.42 6.75 1.59
C CYS A 52 -3.89 7.25 2.94
N MET A 53 -3.61 8.55 3.04
CA MET A 53 -3.09 9.14 4.28
C MET A 53 -4.11 9.19 5.41
N LEU A 54 -5.39 9.39 5.13
CA LEU A 54 -6.43 9.51 6.16
C LEU A 54 -6.99 8.15 6.57
N GLU A 55 -7.28 7.29 5.61
CA GLU A 55 -8.01 6.04 5.84
C GLU A 55 -7.08 4.85 6.05
N LEU A 56 -6.02 4.73 5.23
CA LEU A 56 -5.10 3.59 5.32
C LEU A 56 -3.92 3.84 6.27
N LEU A 57 -3.35 5.05 6.24
CA LEU A 57 -2.16 5.43 7.01
C LEU A 57 -2.47 6.45 8.10
N GLY A 58 -3.75 6.72 8.35
CA GLY A 58 -4.18 7.69 9.35
C GLY A 58 -4.00 7.17 10.78
N GLY A 59 -4.04 8.08 11.76
CA GLY A 59 -3.81 7.75 13.17
C GLY A 59 -4.75 6.66 13.71
N LYS A 60 -6.03 6.66 13.31
CA LYS A 60 -7.02 5.65 13.70
C LYS A 60 -6.64 4.26 13.19
N MET A 61 -6.30 4.14 11.91
CA MET A 61 -5.87 2.88 11.30
C MET A 61 -4.53 2.43 11.90
N LEU A 62 -3.56 3.33 12.08
CA LEU A 62 -2.30 3.02 12.76
C LEU A 62 -2.50 2.47 14.18
N HIS A 63 -3.48 3.00 14.93
CA HIS A 63 -3.84 2.50 16.25
C HIS A 63 -4.48 1.11 16.16
N GLN A 64 -5.46 0.93 15.27
CA GLN A 64 -6.07 -0.38 15.01
C GLN A 64 -5.02 -1.41 14.60
N LEU A 65 -3.97 -1.01 13.88
CA LEU A 65 -2.91 -1.89 13.39
C LEU A 65 -1.73 -2.04 14.36
N LEU A 66 -1.80 -1.41 15.52
CA LEU A 66 -0.72 -1.49 16.52
C LEU A 66 -0.50 -2.94 16.96
N HIS A 67 -1.59 -3.67 17.24
CA HIS A 67 -1.52 -5.07 17.68
C HIS A 67 -0.87 -5.97 16.61
N VAL A 68 -1.29 -5.84 15.34
CA VAL A 68 -0.71 -6.57 14.20
C VAL A 68 0.79 -6.29 14.09
N ARG A 69 1.18 -5.01 14.12
CA ARG A 69 2.60 -4.62 14.01
C ARG A 69 3.45 -5.12 15.17
N GLN A 70 2.88 -5.22 16.37
CA GLN A 70 3.57 -5.80 17.51
C GLN A 70 3.72 -7.31 17.37
N GLN A 71 2.66 -8.00 16.94
CA GLN A 71 2.68 -9.46 16.73
C GLN A 71 3.69 -9.86 15.64
N GLU A 72 3.64 -9.23 14.47
CA GLU A 72 4.56 -9.54 13.38
C GLU A 72 6.02 -9.22 13.74
N ARG A 73 6.27 -8.13 14.49
CA ARG A 73 7.61 -7.80 14.98
C ARG A 73 8.14 -8.83 15.98
N LYS A 74 7.30 -9.30 16.92
CA LYS A 74 7.67 -10.35 17.87
C LYS A 74 8.03 -11.64 17.15
N ARG A 75 7.21 -12.01 16.15
CA ARG A 75 7.46 -13.18 15.30
C ARG A 75 8.79 -13.07 14.56
N PHE A 76 9.01 -11.94 13.88
CA PHE A 76 10.26 -11.65 13.17
C PHE A 76 11.49 -11.76 14.08
N LEU A 77 11.45 -11.14 15.27
CA LEU A 77 12.57 -11.23 16.22
C LEU A 77 12.79 -12.65 16.75
N SER A 78 11.71 -13.39 16.99
CA SER A 78 11.80 -14.79 17.42
C SER A 78 12.46 -15.66 16.36
N ASP A 79 12.08 -15.48 15.09
CA ASP A 79 12.62 -16.25 13.99
C ASP A 79 14.08 -15.89 13.72
N LEU A 80 14.42 -14.59 13.78
CA LEU A 80 15.81 -14.13 13.68
C LEU A 80 16.69 -14.68 14.82
N ALA A 81 16.18 -14.69 16.06
CA ALA A 81 16.90 -15.25 17.19
C ALA A 81 17.15 -16.75 17.03
N LYS A 82 16.17 -17.52 16.56
CA LYS A 82 16.33 -18.95 16.26
C LYS A 82 17.42 -19.19 15.20
N LYS A 83 17.39 -18.43 14.11
CA LYS A 83 18.43 -18.52 13.07
C LYS A 83 19.82 -18.19 13.61
N GLY A 84 19.91 -17.17 14.46
CA GLY A 84 21.15 -16.81 15.15
C GLY A 84 21.68 -17.90 16.08
N LEU A 85 20.80 -18.60 16.81
CA LEU A 85 21.20 -19.72 17.68
C LEU A 85 21.77 -20.92 16.91
N VAL A 86 21.28 -21.14 15.69
CA VAL A 86 21.76 -22.20 14.79
C VAL A 86 23.00 -21.75 13.99
N GLY A 87 23.37 -20.46 14.07
CA GLY A 87 24.49 -19.90 13.30
C GLY A 87 24.19 -19.79 11.80
N GLU A 88 22.91 -19.75 11.41
CA GLU A 88 22.49 -19.65 10.02
C GLU A 88 22.77 -18.24 9.48
N ALA A 89 23.31 -18.15 8.26
CA ALA A 89 23.44 -16.88 7.57
C ALA A 89 22.04 -16.32 7.22
N VAL A 90 21.75 -15.10 7.65
CA VAL A 90 20.42 -14.49 7.45
C VAL A 90 20.50 -13.35 6.44
N ASP A 91 19.69 -13.44 5.38
CA ASP A 91 19.41 -12.30 4.51
C ASP A 91 18.39 -11.37 5.17
N ILE A 92 18.89 -10.29 5.76
CA ILE A 92 18.06 -9.29 6.44
C ILE A 92 17.10 -8.59 5.47
N GLY A 93 17.48 -8.42 4.20
CA GLY A 93 16.63 -7.78 3.20
C GLY A 93 15.39 -8.61 2.90
N ALA A 94 15.59 -9.91 2.66
CA ALA A 94 14.48 -10.85 2.43
C ALA A 94 13.55 -10.97 3.65
N GLU A 95 14.11 -11.06 4.85
CA GLU A 95 13.34 -11.14 6.11
C GLU A 95 12.52 -9.86 6.36
N LEU A 96 13.09 -8.68 6.09
CA LEU A 96 12.39 -7.40 6.24
C LEU A 96 11.29 -7.22 5.18
N MET A 97 11.53 -7.70 3.96
CA MET A 97 10.51 -7.72 2.91
C MET A 97 9.33 -8.62 3.30
N MET A 98 9.61 -9.80 3.85
CA MET A 98 8.58 -10.71 4.36
C MET A 98 7.79 -10.07 5.53
N LEU A 99 8.46 -9.41 6.47
CA LEU A 99 7.80 -8.68 7.56
C LEU A 99 6.86 -7.60 7.01
N THR A 100 7.34 -6.80 6.06
CA THR A 100 6.56 -5.73 5.43
C THR A 100 5.33 -6.30 4.71
N ASN A 101 5.50 -7.37 3.94
CA ASN A 101 4.41 -8.04 3.25
C ASN A 101 3.37 -8.61 4.22
N ASN A 102 3.78 -9.28 5.29
CA ASN A 102 2.86 -9.81 6.29
C ASN A 102 2.06 -8.69 6.95
N VAL A 103 2.72 -7.59 7.32
CA VAL A 103 2.07 -6.42 7.90
C VAL A 103 1.06 -5.82 6.92
N ILE A 104 1.46 -5.58 5.66
CA ILE A 104 0.55 -5.05 4.62
C ILE A 104 -0.62 -6.00 4.38
N SER A 105 -0.39 -7.29 4.18
CA SER A 105 -1.46 -8.27 3.96
C SER A 105 -2.44 -8.31 5.13
N MET A 106 -1.96 -8.25 6.37
CA MET A 106 -2.84 -8.19 7.55
C MET A 106 -3.61 -6.86 7.62
N MET A 107 -3.00 -5.75 7.20
CA MET A 107 -3.64 -4.44 7.12
C MET A 107 -4.72 -4.40 6.03
N THR A 108 -4.48 -5.00 4.87
CA THR A 108 -5.35 -4.95 3.70
C THR A 108 -6.45 -6.00 3.73
N MET A 109 -6.16 -7.20 4.23
CA MET A 109 -7.12 -8.31 4.24
C MET A 109 -8.14 -8.20 5.39
N ARG A 110 -8.01 -7.20 6.29
CA ARG A 110 -8.94 -6.86 7.39
C ARG A 110 -9.60 -8.06 8.07
N GLN A 111 -8.93 -9.21 8.21
CA GLN A 111 -9.43 -10.37 8.94
C GLN A 111 -8.39 -11.51 8.89
N LYS A 112 -7.55 -11.60 9.92
CA LYS A 112 -7.38 -12.91 10.54
C LYS A 112 -8.25 -12.89 11.78
N SER A 113 -9.44 -13.46 11.61
CA SER A 113 -10.30 -14.07 12.62
C SER A 113 -9.74 -14.05 14.06
N CYS A 114 -10.04 -12.98 14.79
CA CYS A 114 -9.96 -12.90 16.24
C CYS A 114 -10.78 -11.65 16.59
N SER A 115 -12.01 -11.70 17.10
CA SER A 115 -12.73 -12.72 17.85
C SER A 115 -14.24 -12.49 17.66
N GLU A 116 -14.89 -13.28 16.81
CA GLU A 116 -16.35 -13.53 16.87
C GLU A 116 -16.65 -15.04 16.97
N ARG A 117 -15.62 -15.90 16.92
CA ARG A 117 -15.78 -17.35 17.17
C ARG A 117 -15.86 -17.69 18.67
N GLY A 118 -15.45 -16.76 19.54
CA GLY A 118 -15.59 -16.90 20.99
C GLY A 118 -16.99 -16.53 21.48
N GLU A 119 -17.53 -15.41 21.00
CA GLU A 119 -18.86 -14.94 21.38
C GLU A 119 -19.99 -15.78 20.76
N GLU A 120 -19.85 -16.25 19.51
CA GLU A 120 -20.83 -17.18 18.93
C GLU A 120 -20.81 -18.55 19.63
N ALA A 121 -19.64 -19.04 20.05
CA ALA A 121 -19.54 -20.32 20.76
C ALA A 121 -20.08 -20.25 22.21
N GLU A 122 -19.90 -19.11 22.89
CA GLU A 122 -20.53 -18.81 24.18
C GLU A 122 -22.05 -18.63 24.04
N ALA A 123 -22.51 -17.93 22.99
CA ALA A 123 -23.93 -17.77 22.72
C ALA A 123 -24.63 -19.10 22.40
N LEU A 124 -23.98 -20.00 21.68
CA LEU A 124 -24.50 -21.35 21.39
C LEU A 124 -24.58 -22.22 22.65
N LYS A 125 -23.60 -22.14 23.54
CA LYS A 125 -23.66 -22.86 24.84
C LYS A 125 -24.77 -22.33 25.73
N LYS A 126 -24.95 -21.01 25.77
CA LYS A 126 -26.03 -20.40 26.56
C LYS A 126 -27.41 -20.78 26.02
N VAL A 127 -27.57 -20.82 24.70
CA VAL A 127 -28.82 -21.30 24.06
C VAL A 127 -29.06 -22.78 24.35
N GLU A 128 -28.01 -23.61 24.36
CA GLU A 128 -28.13 -25.04 24.69
C GLU A 128 -28.54 -25.26 26.16
N GLU A 129 -27.99 -24.46 27.09
CA GLU A 129 -28.34 -24.48 28.52
C GLU A 129 -29.78 -23.98 28.76
N ASP A 130 -30.19 -22.88 28.13
CA ASP A 130 -31.55 -22.34 28.23
C ASP A 130 -32.62 -23.29 27.62
N THR A 131 -32.26 -24.13 26.64
CA THR A 131 -33.17 -25.16 26.09
C THR A 131 -33.32 -26.40 26.96
N MET A 132 -32.42 -26.63 27.91
CA MET A 132 -32.44 -27.81 28.78
C MET A 132 -33.21 -27.58 30.08
N GLU A 133 -33.61 -26.34 30.36
CA GLU A 133 -34.41 -25.94 31.53
C GLU A 133 -35.92 -25.72 31.23
N LEU A 134 -36.37 -25.99 29.99
CA LEU A 134 -37.79 -26.03 29.57
C LEU A 134 -38.29 -27.48 29.42
#